data_AF-M4BIA1-F1
#
_entry.id   AF-M4BIA1-F1
#
_cell.length_a   1.000
_cell.length_b   1.000
_cell.length_c   1.000
_cell.angle_alpha   90.00
_cell.angle_beta   90.00
_cell.angle_gamma   90.00
#
_symmetry.space_group_name_H-M   'P 1'
#
loop_
_entity.id
_entity.type
_entity.pdbx_description
1 polymer ?
#
loop_
_entity_poly.entity_id
_entity_poly.type
_entity_poly.pdbx_seq_one_letter_code
_entity_poly.pdbx_strand_id
1 'polypeptide(L)'
;MLFSVALLPVVVRVRVLYTFCWTIFTVLAHVTESKAALGLATSLGFTIMMGWYSLRVFDRTTFMGILQGWFGAISKYGSFQLLANSIDLLLHMGVPLALVFCYLPLVRIWMTAPILLFSQLWIKLVADGDLSLSGNDIYHIYPPRPKAFWHAAHKIELVYNLTIPTLCVLGCQAGIHDFVVACLLAPRL
;
A
#
# COMPACT_ATOMS: atom_id res chain seq x y z
N MET A 1 15.82 0.70 -8.13
CA MET A 1 14.53 1.38 -8.32
C MET A 1 13.72 1.45 -7.03
N LEU A 2 13.25 0.34 -6.45
CA LEU A 2 12.43 0.34 -5.22
C LEU A 2 13.06 1.15 -4.07
N PHE A 3 14.32 0.87 -3.74
CA PHE A 3 15.03 1.59 -2.67
C PHE A 3 15.32 3.05 -3.01
N SER A 4 15.50 3.39 -4.29
CA SER A 4 15.70 4.76 -4.74
C SER A 4 14.46 5.62 -4.44
N VAL A 5 13.26 5.03 -4.57
CA VAL A 5 12.00 5.72 -4.23
C VAL A 5 11.85 5.93 -2.72
N ALA A 6 12.36 5.03 -1.88
CA ALA A 6 12.41 5.24 -0.43
C ALA A 6 13.41 6.33 -0.01
N LEU A 7 14.53 6.46 -0.73
CA LEU A 7 15.60 7.41 -0.42
C LEU A 7 15.30 8.83 -0.88
N LEU A 8 14.56 9.00 -1.97
CA LEU A 8 14.29 10.33 -2.55
C LEU A 8 13.63 11.29 -1.54
N PRO A 9 12.56 10.92 -0.80
CA PRO A 9 11.96 11.76 0.23
C PRO A 9 12.96 12.27 1.28
N VAL A 10 13.91 11.40 1.67
CA VAL A 10 14.94 11.71 2.66
C VAL A 10 15.91 12.76 2.12
N VAL A 11 16.34 12.60 0.86
CA VAL A 11 17.24 13.54 0.17
C VAL A 11 16.59 14.92 0.04
N VAL A 12 15.30 14.98 -0.28
CA VAL A 12 14.54 16.24 -0.39
C VAL A 12 13.96 16.74 0.93
N ARG A 13 14.21 16.02 2.04
CA ARG A 13 13.73 16.33 3.40
C ARG A 13 12.20 16.46 3.50
N VAL A 14 11.47 15.61 2.77
CA VAL A 14 10.01 15.53 2.81
C VAL A 14 9.62 14.19 3.41
N ARG A 15 8.68 14.20 4.37
CA ARG A 15 8.05 12.97 4.84
C ARG A 15 6.92 12.59 3.88
N VAL A 16 7.01 11.41 3.27
CA VAL A 16 6.09 10.95 2.22
C VAL A 16 5.47 9.63 2.63
N LEU A 17 4.19 9.43 2.31
CA LEU A 17 3.49 8.18 2.63
C LEU A 17 4.10 6.99 1.93
N TYR A 18 4.04 5.87 2.63
CA TYR A 18 4.38 4.56 2.10
C TYR A 18 3.59 4.27 0.80
N THR A 19 2.29 4.57 0.77
CA THR A 19 1.45 4.40 -0.43
C THR A 19 1.95 5.24 -1.60
N PHE A 20 2.37 6.49 -1.40
CA PHE A 20 2.90 7.32 -2.48
C PHE A 20 4.25 6.79 -3.02
N CYS A 21 5.12 6.29 -2.14
CA CYS A 21 6.34 5.61 -2.55
C CYS A 21 6.01 4.39 -3.43
N TRP A 22 5.01 3.60 -3.04
CA TRP A 22 4.53 2.49 -3.86
C TRP A 22 3.90 2.95 -5.18
N THR A 23 3.14 4.04 -5.22
CA THR A 23 2.54 4.56 -6.46
C THR A 23 3.62 4.97 -7.46
N ILE A 24 4.62 5.74 -7.01
CA ILE A 24 5.75 6.14 -7.86
C ILE A 24 6.49 4.90 -8.37
N PHE A 25 6.79 3.94 -7.49
CA PHE A 25 7.43 2.69 -7.88
C PHE A 25 6.61 1.89 -8.90
N THR A 26 5.29 1.83 -8.73
CA THR A 26 4.37 1.13 -9.64
C THR A 26 4.35 1.78 -11.02
N VAL A 27 4.28 3.12 -11.09
CA VAL A 27 4.35 3.85 -12.36
C VAL A 27 5.68 3.58 -13.06
N LEU A 28 6.80 3.66 -12.34
CA LEU A 28 8.12 3.37 -12.89
C LEU A 28 8.24 1.91 -13.35
N ALA A 29 7.68 0.96 -12.60
CA ALA A 29 7.66 -0.46 -12.98
C ALA A 29 6.90 -0.68 -14.29
N HIS A 30 5.80 0.03 -14.48
CA HIS A 30 4.99 -0.05 -15.70
C HIS A 30 5.70 0.61 -16.89
N VAL A 31 6.23 1.83 -16.71
CA VAL A 31 6.96 2.56 -17.76
C VAL A 31 8.23 1.83 -18.20
N THR A 32 8.89 1.13 -17.29
CA THR A 32 10.10 0.33 -17.60
C THR A 32 9.80 -1.10 -18.03
N GLU A 33 8.51 -1.48 -18.05
CA GLU A 33 8.04 -2.85 -18.37
C GLU A 33 8.76 -3.96 -17.59
N SER A 34 9.27 -3.63 -16.39
CA SER A 34 10.07 -4.56 -15.61
C SER A 34 9.18 -5.58 -14.91
N LYS A 35 9.16 -6.83 -15.41
CA LYS A 35 8.37 -7.92 -14.83
C LYS A 35 8.63 -8.14 -13.33
N ALA A 36 9.89 -8.06 -12.92
CA ALA A 36 10.25 -8.19 -11.50
C ALA A 36 9.72 -7.01 -10.68
N ALA A 37 9.81 -5.79 -11.20
CA ALA A 37 9.28 -4.61 -10.52
C ALA A 37 7.75 -4.62 -10.45
N LEU A 38 7.06 -5.09 -11.51
CA LEU A 38 5.61 -5.26 -11.53
C LEU A 38 5.17 -6.32 -10.51
N GLY A 39 5.85 -7.46 -10.43
CA GLY A 39 5.57 -8.47 -9.39
C GLY A 39 5.75 -7.91 -7.96
N LEU A 40 6.83 -7.13 -7.74
CA LEU A 40 7.04 -6.42 -6.46
C LEU A 40 5.92 -5.41 -6.18
N ALA A 41 5.54 -4.62 -7.18
CA ALA A 41 4.49 -3.61 -7.07
C ALA A 41 3.12 -4.26 -6.78
N THR A 42 2.81 -5.39 -7.39
CA THR A 42 1.59 -6.16 -7.12
C THR A 42 1.55 -6.66 -5.68
N SER A 43 2.64 -7.27 -5.19
CA SER A 43 2.69 -7.79 -3.83
C SER A 43 2.67 -6.68 -2.77
N LEU A 44 3.40 -5.58 -2.99
CA LEU A 44 3.34 -4.39 -2.15
C LEU A 44 1.95 -3.75 -2.15
N GLY A 45 1.33 -3.63 -3.32
CA GLY A 45 0.00 -3.05 -3.48
C GLY A 45 -1.04 -3.86 -2.72
N PHE A 46 -0.95 -5.19 -2.77
CA PHE A 46 -1.85 -6.06 -2.02
C PHE A 46 -1.62 -5.94 -0.51
N THR A 47 -0.36 -5.80 -0.07
CA THR A 47 -0.03 -5.53 1.34
C THR A 47 -0.58 -4.18 1.82
N ILE A 48 -0.43 -3.13 1.00
CA ILE A 48 -0.97 -1.80 1.29
C ILE A 48 -2.49 -1.84 1.39
N MET A 49 -3.17 -2.51 0.45
CA MET A 49 -4.62 -2.70 0.48
C MET A 49 -5.06 -3.41 1.77
N MET A 50 -4.45 -4.55 2.08
CA MET A 50 -4.81 -5.32 3.28
C MET A 50 -4.50 -4.55 4.56
N GLY A 51 -3.35 -3.88 4.64
CA GLY A 51 -2.98 -3.02 5.77
C GLY A 51 -3.99 -1.89 5.98
N TRP A 52 -4.32 -1.17 4.91
CA TRP A 52 -5.25 -0.04 4.92
C TRP A 52 -6.66 -0.46 5.39
N TYR A 53 -7.20 -1.55 4.84
CA TYR A 53 -8.52 -2.03 5.23
C TYR A 53 -8.55 -2.74 6.59
N SER A 54 -7.45 -3.33 7.04
CA SER A 54 -7.33 -3.81 8.42
C SER A 54 -7.39 -2.65 9.42
N LEU A 55 -6.74 -1.52 9.13
CA LEU A 55 -6.87 -0.31 9.97
C LEU A 55 -8.32 0.17 10.03
N ARG A 56 -9.09 0.08 8.95
CA ARG A 56 -10.53 0.39 8.96
C ARG A 56 -11.33 -0.49 9.91
N VAL A 57 -10.98 -1.77 10.00
CA VAL A 57 -11.65 -2.73 10.89
C VAL A 57 -11.28 -2.47 12.34
N PHE A 58 -10.00 -2.24 12.64
CA PHE A 58 -9.53 -2.01 14.01
C PHE A 58 -9.89 -0.61 14.53
N ASP A 59 -9.91 0.40 13.68
CA ASP A 59 -10.25 1.77 14.06
C ASP A 59 -10.86 2.55 12.88
N ARG A 60 -12.17 2.36 12.70
CA ARG A 60 -12.97 3.08 11.69
C ARG A 60 -12.86 4.60 11.82
N THR A 61 -12.68 5.12 13.03
CA THR A 61 -12.57 6.57 13.25
C THR A 61 -11.25 7.10 12.72
N THR A 62 -10.15 6.35 12.90
CA THR A 62 -8.85 6.66 12.30
C THR A 62 -8.92 6.64 10.78
N PHE A 63 -9.56 5.62 10.21
CA PHE A 63 -9.70 5.49 8.77
C PHE A 63 -10.40 6.71 8.13
N MET A 64 -11.51 7.15 8.72
CA MET A 64 -12.22 8.35 8.25
C MET A 64 -11.43 9.64 8.52
N GLY A 65 -10.68 9.67 9.63
CA GLY A 65 -9.86 10.80 10.04
C GLY A 65 -8.67 11.06 9.12
N ILE A 66 -8.00 10.02 8.60
CA ILE A 66 -6.87 10.19 7.67
C ILE A 66 -7.35 10.85 6.37
N LEU A 67 -8.41 10.30 5.75
CA LEU A 67 -9.03 10.83 4.53
C LEU A 67 -9.41 12.32 4.62
N GLN A 68 -9.89 12.76 5.78
CA GLN A 68 -10.18 14.17 6.05
C GLN A 68 -8.93 14.98 6.40
N GLY A 69 -7.96 14.37 7.10
CA GLY A 69 -6.68 14.97 7.47
C GLY A 69 -5.88 15.45 6.26
N TRP A 70 -5.96 14.74 5.12
CA TRP A 70 -5.32 15.13 3.85
C TRP A 70 -5.83 16.44 3.26
N PHE A 71 -7.15 16.70 3.38
CA PHE A 71 -7.79 17.85 2.75
C PHE A 71 -8.11 18.97 3.76
N GLY A 72 -7.86 18.75 5.05
CA GLY A 72 -8.04 19.75 6.10
C GLY A 72 -9.44 20.36 6.10
N ALA A 73 -9.52 21.69 6.19
CA ALA A 73 -10.81 22.38 6.19
C ALA A 73 -11.63 22.22 4.89
N ILE A 74 -10.98 21.86 3.78
CA ILE A 74 -11.61 21.71 2.47
C ILE A 74 -12.45 20.42 2.42
N SER A 75 -12.12 19.42 3.25
CA SER A 75 -12.90 18.18 3.37
C SER A 75 -14.33 18.40 3.89
N LYS A 76 -14.67 19.60 4.38
CA LYS A 76 -16.03 19.99 4.80
C LYS A 76 -16.98 20.16 3.60
N TYR A 77 -16.45 20.40 2.41
CA TYR A 77 -17.25 20.51 1.19
C TYR A 77 -17.50 19.12 0.60
N GLY A 78 -18.78 18.79 0.37
CA GLY A 78 -19.18 17.45 -0.08
C GLY A 78 -18.47 16.96 -1.35
N SER A 79 -18.21 17.86 -2.32
CA SER A 79 -17.48 17.51 -3.54
C SER A 79 -16.02 17.09 -3.30
N PHE A 80 -15.32 17.76 -2.38
CA PHE A 80 -13.94 17.42 -2.03
C PHE A 80 -13.88 16.16 -1.18
N GLN A 81 -14.87 15.95 -0.30
CA GLN A 81 -15.01 14.69 0.42
C GLN A 81 -15.25 13.52 -0.53
N LEU A 82 -16.12 13.68 -1.53
CA LEU A 82 -16.36 12.67 -2.55
C LEU A 82 -15.09 12.37 -3.35
N LEU A 83 -14.39 13.41 -3.80
CA LEU A 83 -13.13 13.28 -4.53
C LEU A 83 -12.07 12.54 -3.69
N ALA A 84 -11.89 12.91 -2.42
CA ALA A 84 -10.97 12.25 -1.51
C ALA A 84 -11.28 10.76 -1.36
N ASN A 85 -12.56 10.44 -1.12
CA ASN A 85 -13.02 9.06 -1.00
C ASN A 85 -12.84 8.26 -2.29
N SER A 86 -13.06 8.87 -3.46
CA SER A 86 -12.84 8.23 -4.75
C SER A 86 -11.36 7.96 -4.99
N ILE A 87 -10.48 8.92 -4.68
CA ILE A 87 -9.01 8.73 -4.79
C ILE A 87 -8.55 7.63 -3.85
N ASP A 88 -9.01 7.61 -2.60
CA ASP A 88 -8.68 6.56 -1.64
C ASP A 88 -9.11 5.18 -2.13
N LEU A 89 -10.35 5.06 -2.60
CA LEU A 89 -10.88 3.82 -3.15
C LEU A 89 -10.05 3.35 -4.36
N LEU A 90 -9.73 4.26 -5.28
CA LEU A 90 -8.92 3.92 -6.45
C LEU A 90 -7.50 3.50 -6.03
N LEU A 91 -6.87 4.23 -5.11
CA LEU A 91 -5.48 4.02 -4.74
C LEU A 91 -5.27 2.79 -3.87
N HIS A 92 -6.16 2.54 -2.91
CA HIS A 92 -6.02 1.47 -1.94
C HIS A 92 -6.82 0.21 -2.30
N MET A 93 -7.73 0.25 -3.28
CA MET A 93 -8.46 -0.94 -3.77
C MET A 93 -8.33 -1.11 -5.28
N GLY A 94 -8.71 -0.10 -6.07
CA GLY A 94 -8.79 -0.22 -7.52
C GLY A 94 -7.46 -0.61 -8.18
N VAL A 95 -6.40 0.16 -7.94
CA VAL A 95 -5.07 -0.08 -8.51
C VAL A 95 -4.47 -1.38 -7.99
N PRO A 96 -4.45 -1.69 -6.68
CA PRO A 96 -3.97 -2.99 -6.19
C PRO A 96 -4.69 -4.18 -6.83
N LEU A 97 -6.02 -4.14 -6.94
CA LEU A 97 -6.78 -5.21 -7.58
C LEU A 97 -6.42 -5.34 -9.07
N ALA A 98 -6.31 -4.23 -9.80
CA ALA A 98 -5.88 -4.25 -11.19
C ALA A 98 -4.48 -4.89 -11.35
N LEU A 99 -3.53 -4.55 -10.47
CA LEU A 99 -2.20 -5.17 -10.48
C LEU A 99 -2.24 -6.67 -10.16
N VAL A 100 -3.14 -7.10 -9.27
CA VAL A 100 -3.35 -8.53 -8.99
C VAL A 100 -3.91 -9.22 -10.23
N PHE A 101 -4.94 -8.66 -10.88
CA PHE A 101 -5.49 -9.25 -12.10
C PHE A 101 -4.46 -9.37 -13.23
N CYS A 102 -3.63 -8.34 -13.43
CA CYS A 102 -2.71 -8.32 -14.55
C CYS A 102 -1.38 -9.05 -14.28
N TYR A 103 -0.90 -9.03 -13.03
CA TYR A 103 0.51 -9.33 -12.74
C TYR A 103 0.72 -10.28 -11.55
N LEU A 104 -0.34 -10.87 -10.97
CA LEU A 104 -0.19 -11.88 -9.92
C LEU A 104 0.77 -13.03 -10.32
N PRO A 105 0.77 -13.55 -11.57
CA PRO A 105 1.73 -14.57 -12.01
C PRO A 105 3.19 -14.13 -12.03
N LEU A 106 3.48 -12.84 -11.84
CA LEU A 106 4.86 -12.31 -11.75
C LEU A 106 5.39 -12.34 -10.31
N VAL A 107 4.53 -12.52 -9.31
CA VAL A 107 4.94 -12.56 -7.90
C VAL A 107 5.78 -13.81 -7.62
N ARG A 108 6.85 -13.67 -6.84
CA ARG A 108 7.76 -14.75 -6.44
C ARG A 108 8.06 -14.64 -4.96
N ILE A 109 8.30 -15.77 -4.28
CA ILE A 109 8.58 -15.79 -2.83
C ILE A 109 9.82 -14.95 -2.46
N TRP A 110 10.86 -14.94 -3.31
CA TRP A 110 12.07 -14.15 -3.04
C TRP A 110 11.79 -12.64 -2.92
N MET A 111 10.67 -12.15 -3.48
CA MET A 111 10.25 -10.76 -3.40
C MET A 111 9.91 -10.32 -1.96
N THR A 112 9.67 -11.25 -1.03
CA THR A 112 9.51 -10.95 0.40
C THR A 112 10.70 -10.16 0.95
N ALA A 113 11.94 -10.55 0.60
CA ALA A 113 13.14 -9.91 1.13
C ALA A 113 13.26 -8.41 0.77
N PRO A 114 13.21 -7.99 -0.52
CA PRO A 114 13.26 -6.58 -0.86
C PRO A 114 12.04 -5.78 -0.37
N ILE A 115 10.86 -6.41 -0.23
CA ILE A 115 9.66 -5.78 0.36
C ILE A 115 9.89 -5.43 1.83
N LEU A 116 10.38 -6.39 2.61
CA LEU A 116 10.71 -6.17 4.03
C LEU A 116 11.78 -5.11 4.20
N LEU A 117 12.85 -5.18 3.40
CA LEU A 117 13.90 -4.17 3.44
C LEU A 117 13.36 -2.79 3.10
N PHE A 118 12.48 -2.67 2.10
CA PHE A 118 11.86 -1.41 1.72
C PHE A 118 10.99 -0.84 2.85
N SER A 119 10.13 -1.65 3.46
CA SER A 119 9.32 -1.28 4.62
C SER A 119 10.19 -0.76 5.78
N GLN A 120 11.22 -1.52 6.17
CA GLN A 120 12.11 -1.13 7.26
C GLN A 120 12.92 0.13 6.94
N LEU A 121 13.37 0.29 5.70
CA LEU A 121 14.06 1.50 5.26
C LEU A 121 13.14 2.72 5.30
N TRP A 122 11.90 2.58 4.85
CA TRP A 122 10.91 3.67 4.93
C TRP A 122 10.65 4.07 6.39
N ILE A 123 10.43 3.11 7.29
CA ILE A 123 10.24 3.38 8.72
C ILE A 123 11.46 4.10 9.30
N LYS A 124 12.67 3.59 9.02
CA LYS A 124 13.91 4.14 9.57
C LYS A 124 14.20 5.55 9.06
N LEU A 125 14.01 5.80 7.77
CA LEU A 125 14.47 7.02 7.13
C LEU A 125 13.40 8.10 6.98
N VAL A 126 12.13 7.71 6.90
CA VAL A 126 10.99 8.63 6.69
C VAL A 126 10.19 8.83 7.98
N ALA A 127 10.05 7.78 8.80
CA ALA A 127 9.38 7.84 10.09
C ALA A 127 10.34 8.00 11.29
N ASP A 128 11.59 8.41 11.04
CA ASP A 128 12.64 8.58 12.05
C ASP A 128 12.85 7.34 12.96
N GLY A 129 12.62 6.15 12.41
CA GLY A 129 12.78 4.88 13.12
C GLY A 129 11.65 4.51 14.08
N ASP A 130 10.71 5.43 14.36
CA ASP A 130 9.56 5.15 15.22
C ASP A 130 8.27 5.71 14.64
N LEU A 131 7.51 4.81 14.00
CA LEU A 131 6.14 5.04 13.54
C LEU A 131 5.24 5.60 14.66
N SER A 132 5.49 5.29 15.93
CA SER A 132 4.68 5.80 17.03
C SER A 132 4.92 7.26 17.37
N LEU A 133 6.08 7.80 16.99
CA LEU A 133 6.41 9.21 17.17
C LEU A 133 5.98 10.02 15.95
N SER A 134 6.33 9.57 14.75
CA SER A 134 6.16 10.34 13.52
C SER A 134 4.92 9.96 12.70
N GLY A 135 4.28 8.82 12.99
CA GLY A 135 3.13 8.32 12.22
C GLY A 135 1.95 9.28 12.24
N ASN A 136 1.65 9.89 13.39
CA ASN A 136 0.55 10.86 13.48
C ASN A 136 0.80 12.09 12.60
N ASP A 137 2.05 12.54 12.48
CA ASP A 137 2.44 13.66 11.62
C ASP A 137 2.37 13.27 10.14
N ILE A 138 2.91 12.10 9.78
CA ILE A 138 2.95 11.59 8.41
C ILE A 138 1.54 11.39 7.86
N TYR A 139 0.66 10.80 8.66
CA TYR A 139 -0.71 10.47 8.26
C TYR A 139 -1.72 11.58 8.61
N HIS A 140 -1.27 12.69 9.20
CA HIS A 140 -2.11 13.81 9.64
C HIS A 140 -3.33 13.38 10.47
N ILE A 141 -3.14 12.45 11.42
CA ILE A 141 -4.24 11.87 12.20
C ILE A 141 -4.62 12.79 13.37
N TYR A 142 -5.89 13.19 13.43
CA TYR A 142 -6.44 13.94 14.56
C TYR A 142 -7.75 13.31 15.08
N PRO A 143 -7.88 13.04 16.39
CA PRO A 143 -6.85 13.18 17.42
C PRO A 143 -5.68 12.19 17.23
N PRO A 144 -4.46 12.50 17.72
CA PRO A 144 -3.30 11.63 17.55
C PRO A 144 -3.53 10.26 18.21
N ARG A 145 -3.07 9.21 17.55
CA ARG A 145 -3.21 7.82 18.02
C ARG A 145 -2.09 7.43 18.97
N PRO A 146 -2.42 6.59 19.97
CA PRO A 146 -1.45 6.16 20.97
C PRO A 146 -0.41 5.23 20.36
N LYS A 147 0.73 5.10 21.05
CA LYS A 147 1.84 4.22 20.64
C LYS A 147 1.43 2.77 20.37
N ALA A 148 0.46 2.25 21.13
CA ALA A 148 -0.08 0.90 20.92
C ALA A 148 -0.70 0.69 19.53
N PHE A 149 -1.36 1.72 18.97
CA PHE A 149 -1.94 1.68 17.63
C PHE A 149 -0.84 1.52 16.57
N TRP A 150 0.21 2.35 16.65
CA TRP A 150 1.32 2.31 15.69
C TRP A 150 2.13 1.02 15.77
N HIS A 151 2.27 0.43 16.96
CA HIS A 151 2.85 -0.90 17.11
C HIS A 151 1.99 -1.99 16.48
N ALA A 152 0.66 -1.92 16.61
CA ALA A 152 -0.23 -2.86 15.96
C ALA A 152 -0.16 -2.72 14.43
N ALA A 153 -0.19 -1.48 13.91
CA ALA A 153 -0.05 -1.19 12.48
C ALA A 153 1.26 -1.75 11.91
N HIS A 154 2.39 -1.52 12.58
CA HIS A 154 3.69 -2.07 12.17
C HIS A 154 3.71 -3.60 12.18
N LYS A 155 3.14 -4.25 13.21
CA LYS A 155 3.06 -5.72 13.26
C LYS A 155 2.19 -6.29 12.13
N ILE A 156 1.05 -5.66 11.86
CA ILE A 156 0.15 -6.06 10.75
C ILE A 156 0.89 -5.95 9.42
N GLU A 157 1.56 -4.82 9.18
CA GLU A 157 2.35 -4.59 7.97
C GLU A 157 3.45 -5.66 7.81
N LEU A 158 4.19 -5.96 8.88
CA LEU A 158 5.23 -6.98 8.88
C LEU A 158 4.68 -8.36 8.53
N VAL A 159 3.57 -8.76 9.16
CA VAL A 159 2.90 -10.04 8.88
C VAL A 159 2.44 -10.11 7.43
N TYR A 160 1.86 -9.05 6.89
CA TYR A 160 1.42 -9.02 5.49
C TYR A 160 2.59 -9.05 4.52
N ASN A 161 3.65 -8.27 4.76
CA ASN A 161 4.85 -8.29 3.93
C ASN A 161 5.52 -9.68 3.90
N LEU A 162 5.43 -10.45 4.99
CA LEU A 162 5.92 -11.83 5.07
C LEU A 162 5.01 -12.84 4.35
N THR A 163 3.69 -12.70 4.50
CA THR A 163 2.73 -13.75 4.10
C THR A 163 2.19 -13.57 2.69
N ILE A 164 1.97 -12.34 2.23
CA ILE A 164 1.32 -12.04 0.95
C ILE A 164 2.08 -12.59 -0.26
N PRO A 165 3.41 -12.42 -0.39
CA PRO A 165 4.14 -12.99 -1.54
C PRO A 165 3.93 -14.51 -1.66
N THR A 166 3.93 -15.22 -0.53
CA THR A 166 3.67 -16.66 -0.48
C THR A 166 2.23 -16.99 -0.86
N LEU A 167 1.25 -16.28 -0.30
CA LEU A 167 -0.17 -16.49 -0.61
C LEU A 167 -0.47 -16.20 -2.09
N CYS A 168 0.14 -15.18 -2.67
CA CYS A 168 0.05 -14.87 -4.10
C CYS A 168 0.54 -16.03 -4.97
N VAL A 169 1.71 -16.59 -4.63
CA VAL A 169 2.28 -17.74 -5.36
C VAL A 169 1.39 -18.97 -5.24
N LEU A 170 0.92 -19.28 -4.03
CA LEU A 170 0.02 -20.41 -3.80
C LEU A 170 -1.31 -20.25 -4.54
N GLY A 171 -1.91 -19.06 -4.50
CA GLY A 171 -3.15 -18.77 -5.22
C GLY A 171 -2.98 -18.88 -6.73
N CYS A 172 -1.84 -18.44 -7.27
CA CYS A 172 -1.53 -18.61 -8.68
C CYS A 172 -1.33 -20.09 -9.05
N GLN A 173 -0.59 -20.86 -8.24
CA GLN A 173 -0.37 -22.29 -8.47
C GLN A 173 -1.64 -23.13 -8.36
N ALA A 174 -2.57 -22.72 -7.50
CA ALA A 174 -3.87 -23.35 -7.35
C ALA A 174 -4.85 -23.02 -8.48
N GLY A 175 -4.44 -22.22 -9.49
CA GLY A 175 -5.30 -21.83 -10.61
C GLY A 175 -6.38 -20.79 -10.26
N ILE A 176 -6.33 -20.18 -9.07
CA ILE A 176 -7.32 -19.18 -8.64
C ILE A 176 -7.25 -17.96 -9.57
N HIS A 177 -6.04 -17.53 -9.93
CA HIS A 177 -5.84 -16.39 -10.83
C HIS A 177 -6.51 -16.62 -12.19
N ASP A 178 -6.20 -17.75 -12.84
CA ASP A 178 -6.74 -18.11 -14.15
C ASP A 178 -8.27 -18.24 -14.12
N PHE A 179 -8.81 -18.88 -13.07
CA PHE A 179 -10.25 -19.01 -12.88
C PHE A 179 -10.93 -17.64 -12.80
N VAL A 180 -10.40 -16.72 -11.98
CA VAL A 180 -11.01 -15.41 -11.79
C VAL A 180 -10.91 -14.56 -13.06
N VAL A 181 -9.77 -14.58 -13.75
CA VAL A 181 -9.59 -13.88 -15.03
C VAL A 181 -10.58 -14.42 -16.08
N ALA A 182 -10.73 -15.74 -16.17
CA ALA A 182 -11.69 -16.36 -17.08
C ALA A 182 -13.14 -15.97 -16.77
N CYS A 183 -13.52 -15.94 -15.48
CA CYS A 183 -14.91 -15.63 -15.10
C CYS A 183 -15.27 -14.14 -15.23
N LEU A 184 -14.31 -13.23 -15.02
CA LEU A 184 -14.56 -11.79 -14.94
C LEU A 184 -14.19 -11.02 -16.21
N LEU A 185 -13.19 -11.49 -16.97
CA LEU A 185 -12.61 -10.75 -18.09
C LEU A 185 -12.76 -11.46 -19.43
N ALA A 186 -12.96 -12.78 -19.46
CA ALA A 186 -13.25 -13.45 -20.73
C ALA A 186 -14.67 -13.07 -21.19
N PRO A 187 -14.85 -12.71 -22.48
CA PRO A 187 -16.19 -12.49 -23.01
C PRO A 187 -16.99 -13.77 -22.83
N ARG A 188 -18.14 -13.67 -22.16
CA ARG A 188 -19.14 -14.74 -22.17
C ARG A 188 -19.63 -14.86 -23.62
N LEU A 189 -19.23 -15.95 -24.29
CA LEU A 189 -19.80 -16.37 -25.57
C LEU A 189 -21.32 -16.53 -25.45
#